data_AF-A0A2D7W6T6-F1
#
_entry.id   AF-A0A2D7W6T6-F1
#
_cell.length_a   1.000
_cell.length_b   1.000
_cell.length_c   1.000
_cell.angle_alpha   90.00
_cell.angle_beta   90.00
_cell.angle_gamma   90.00
#
_symmetry.space_group_name_H-M   'P 1'
#
loop_
_entity.id
_entity.type
_entity.pdbx_description
1 polymer ?
#
loop_
_entity_poly.entity_id
_entity_poly.type
_entity_poly.pdbx_seq_one_letter_code
_entity_poly.pdbx_strand_id
1 'polypeptide(L)'
;MLGNLLEYGERDKEIDTALLSMIILVITLIFIFTSGVLIENQTVENIVSSEYISDFNLAIFRTTCAIICFFTLAWIVLDPKGAPDFPLYFKERKVLPRHRKGLTRLAAYTMWHFGLIGINFLVSATASWMTILGIIVPKWILIISPILFFTSFTSAILVTCVVSFHIIGDAMSRRQNIDHLFYWYEIVMHNFNVIILAIALVINNIEVDWKYFAFPIIFGIMYVIWARIYAIIEGVYIYDFMDPRLNGAPIIYSFLLILQTIFFGIVAFLDWLVVWNIGLGIVVISIGTYSIVTVRNPSSRI
;
A
#
# COMPACT_ATOMS: atom_id res chain seq x y z
N MET A 1 -20.66 -10.95 -17.27
CA MET A 1 -21.23 -10.23 -16.11
C MET A 1 -20.23 -9.26 -15.48
N LEU A 2 -18.96 -9.63 -15.27
CA LEU A 2 -17.91 -8.70 -14.79
C LEU A 2 -17.43 -7.68 -15.85
N GLY A 3 -17.47 -8.02 -17.15
CA GLY A 3 -17.02 -7.12 -18.23
C GLY A 3 -17.74 -5.76 -18.25
N ASN A 4 -19.05 -5.75 -18.01
CA ASN A 4 -19.87 -4.54 -18.02
C ASN A 4 -19.59 -3.58 -16.84
N LEU A 5 -18.78 -3.98 -15.85
CA LEU A 5 -18.43 -3.11 -14.72
C LEU A 5 -17.42 -2.03 -15.10
N LEU A 6 -16.51 -2.35 -16.03
CA LEU A 6 -15.48 -1.45 -16.55
C LEU A 6 -15.95 -0.65 -17.77
N GLU A 7 -17.22 -0.79 -18.13
CA GLU A 7 -17.85 -0.03 -19.22
C GLU A 7 -18.66 1.14 -18.65
N TYR A 8 -18.85 2.17 -19.47
CA TYR A 8 -19.75 3.27 -19.13
C TYR A 8 -21.20 2.85 -19.39
N GLY A 9 -22.07 3.07 -18.40
CA GLY A 9 -23.50 2.79 -18.52
C GLY A 9 -24.28 3.97 -19.10
N GLU A 10 -25.61 3.86 -19.11
CA GLU A 10 -26.51 4.94 -19.53
C GLU A 10 -26.39 6.21 -18.68
N ARG A 11 -25.99 6.06 -17.41
CA ARG A 11 -25.76 7.15 -16.46
C ARG A 11 -24.43 6.96 -15.74
N ASP A 12 -23.70 8.06 -15.57
CA ASP A 12 -22.49 8.11 -14.75
C ASP A 12 -22.82 7.75 -13.28
N LYS A 13 -22.01 6.89 -12.66
CA LYS A 13 -22.16 6.45 -11.27
C LYS A 13 -21.42 7.31 -10.25
N GLU A 14 -21.01 8.51 -10.63
CA GLU A 14 -20.12 9.35 -9.82
C GLU A 14 -20.73 9.67 -8.45
N ILE A 15 -22.01 10.07 -8.43
CA ILE A 15 -22.73 10.38 -7.19
C ILE A 15 -22.89 9.13 -6.33
N ASP A 16 -23.27 8.00 -6.93
CA ASP A 16 -23.47 6.74 -6.21
C ASP A 16 -22.15 6.30 -5.54
N THR A 17 -21.05 6.40 -6.27
CA THR A 17 -19.70 6.04 -5.81
C THR A 17 -19.21 6.96 -4.70
N ALA A 18 -19.46 8.27 -4.83
CA ALA A 18 -19.10 9.26 -3.82
C ALA A 18 -19.90 9.07 -2.52
N LEU A 19 -21.22 8.86 -2.61
CA LEU A 19 -22.07 8.60 -1.46
C LEU A 19 -21.65 7.33 -0.73
N LEU A 20 -21.40 6.24 -1.45
CA LEU A 20 -20.95 4.99 -0.88
C LEU A 20 -19.60 5.13 -0.16
N SER A 21 -18.62 5.78 -0.81
CA SER A 21 -17.31 6.03 -0.20
C SER A 21 -17.43 6.89 1.06
N MET A 22 -18.32 7.88 1.06
CA MET A 22 -18.59 8.73 2.21
C MET A 22 -19.26 7.95 3.36
N ILE A 23 -20.23 7.09 3.06
CA ILE A 23 -20.88 6.23 4.07
C ILE A 23 -19.84 5.32 4.72
N ILE A 24 -19.00 4.65 3.92
CA ILE A 24 -17.95 3.77 4.45
C ILE A 24 -16.96 4.58 5.30
N LEU A 25 -16.56 5.77 4.86
CA LEU A 25 -15.69 6.66 5.62
C LEU A 25 -16.30 7.00 6.98
N VAL A 26 -17.55 7.44 7.02
CA VAL A 26 -18.25 7.80 8.27
C VAL A 26 -18.36 6.60 9.20
N ILE A 27 -18.76 5.44 8.70
CA ILE A 27 -18.84 4.19 9.50
C ILE A 27 -17.47 3.83 10.07
N THR A 28 -16.41 3.91 9.25
CA THR A 28 -15.04 3.59 9.67
C THR A 28 -14.54 4.57 10.73
N LEU A 29 -14.84 5.87 10.59
CA LEU A 29 -14.50 6.87 11.60
C LEU A 29 -15.25 6.63 12.91
N ILE A 30 -16.57 6.36 12.85
CA ILE A 30 -17.36 6.02 14.03
C ILE A 30 -16.74 4.80 14.74
N PHE A 31 -16.36 3.77 13.98
CA PHE A 31 -15.68 2.59 14.53
C PHE A 31 -14.36 2.95 15.23
N ILE A 32 -13.49 3.76 14.61
CA ILE A 32 -12.23 4.22 15.22
C ILE A 32 -12.48 4.96 16.55
N PHE A 33 -13.47 5.87 16.57
CA PHE A 33 -13.79 6.66 17.77
C PHE A 33 -14.43 5.85 18.90
N THR A 34 -15.18 4.80 18.57
CA THR A 34 -15.93 3.99 19.55
C THR A 34 -15.19 2.74 20.02
N SER A 35 -14.25 2.21 19.24
CA SER A 35 -13.52 0.97 19.53
C SER A 35 -12.39 1.11 20.56
N GLY A 36 -12.01 2.34 20.92
CA GLY A 36 -10.90 2.61 21.83
C GLY A 36 -9.50 2.41 21.22
N VAL A 37 -9.40 2.11 19.91
CA VAL A 37 -8.13 1.80 19.22
C VAL A 37 -7.07 2.90 19.31
N LEU A 38 -7.46 4.16 19.51
CA LEU A 38 -6.55 5.29 19.67
C LEU A 38 -6.16 5.57 21.14
N ILE A 39 -6.81 4.89 22.09
CA ILE A 39 -6.60 5.07 23.53
C ILE A 39 -5.71 3.95 24.07
N GLU A 40 -5.96 2.72 23.60
CA GLU A 40 -5.13 1.54 23.84
C GLU A 40 -3.80 1.72 23.11
N ASN A 41 -2.71 1.92 23.87
CA ASN A 41 -1.38 2.08 23.30
C ASN A 41 -0.58 0.83 23.62
N GLN A 42 0.27 0.42 22.68
CA GLN A 42 1.27 -0.59 22.96
C GLN A 42 2.31 -0.05 23.94
N THR A 43 2.99 -0.97 24.61
CA THR A 43 4.13 -0.65 25.47
C THR A 43 5.27 -0.07 24.65
N VAL A 44 6.21 0.63 25.29
CA VAL A 44 7.40 1.15 24.61
C VAL A 44 8.21 -0.01 24.04
N GLU A 45 8.34 -1.09 24.82
CA GLU A 45 9.05 -2.31 24.46
C GLU A 45 8.53 -2.90 23.14
N ASN A 46 7.21 -3.06 22.98
CA ASN A 46 6.61 -3.59 21.75
C ASN A 46 7.00 -2.78 20.50
N ILE A 47 7.19 -1.46 20.67
CA ILE A 47 7.53 -0.57 19.56
C ILE A 47 9.03 -0.53 19.28
N VAL A 48 9.88 -0.52 20.31
CA VAL A 48 11.31 -0.17 20.15
C VAL A 48 12.27 -1.34 20.23
N SER A 49 11.83 -2.50 20.74
CA SER A 49 12.69 -3.68 20.92
C SER A 49 12.36 -4.81 19.95
N SER A 50 13.22 -5.82 19.96
CA SER A 50 13.09 -7.07 19.22
C SER A 50 13.52 -8.22 20.12
N GLU A 51 12.84 -9.36 20.01
CA GLU A 51 13.29 -10.60 20.67
C GLU A 51 14.50 -11.25 19.96
N TYR A 52 14.78 -10.88 18.71
CA TYR A 52 15.72 -11.60 17.84
C TYR A 52 17.00 -10.83 17.53
N ILE A 53 16.94 -9.50 17.56
CA ILE A 53 18.09 -8.63 17.28
C ILE A 53 18.21 -7.54 18.34
N SER A 54 19.43 -7.03 18.55
CA SER A 54 19.65 -5.90 19.46
C SER A 54 18.92 -4.63 18.97
N ASP A 55 18.50 -3.77 19.90
CA ASP A 55 17.85 -2.48 19.63
C ASP A 55 18.64 -1.61 18.63
N PHE A 56 19.97 -1.62 18.71
CA PHE A 56 20.84 -0.87 17.80
C PHE A 56 20.72 -1.37 16.35
N ASN A 57 20.78 -2.69 16.14
CA ASN A 57 20.61 -3.31 14.82
C ASN A 57 19.18 -3.09 14.28
N LEU A 58 18.17 -3.12 15.16
CA LEU A 58 16.79 -2.81 14.79
C LEU A 58 16.64 -1.35 14.33
N ALA A 59 17.26 -0.40 15.04
CA ALA A 59 17.28 1.00 14.66
C ALA A 59 17.95 1.22 13.30
N ILE A 60 19.08 0.54 13.04
CA ILE A 60 19.77 0.57 11.73
C ILE A 60 18.88 0.00 10.63
N PHE A 61 18.26 -1.15 10.85
CA PHE A 61 17.34 -1.76 9.88
C PHE A 61 16.22 -0.80 9.49
N ARG A 62 15.50 -0.27 10.49
CA ARG A 62 14.39 0.68 10.27
C ARG A 62 14.86 1.94 9.55
N THR A 63 16.01 2.49 9.94
CA THR A 63 16.61 3.67 9.27
C THR A 63 16.93 3.37 7.81
N THR A 64 17.50 2.20 7.52
CA THR A 64 17.84 1.76 6.16
C THR A 64 16.58 1.60 5.31
N CYS A 65 15.53 0.98 5.84
CA CYS A 65 14.24 0.85 5.15
C CYS A 65 13.62 2.21 4.84
N ALA A 66 13.64 3.16 5.78
CA ALA A 66 13.17 4.53 5.54
C ALA A 66 13.96 5.21 4.42
N ILE A 67 15.30 5.12 4.45
CA ILE A 67 16.18 5.67 3.41
C ILE A 67 15.87 5.06 2.04
N ILE A 68 15.74 3.74 1.94
CA ILE A 68 15.38 3.06 0.67
C ILE A 68 14.07 3.63 0.12
N CYS A 69 13.07 3.83 0.98
CA CYS A 69 11.77 4.36 0.56
C CYS A 69 11.87 5.77 0.00
N PHE A 70 12.42 6.71 0.78
CA PHE A 70 12.53 8.11 0.36
C PHE A 70 13.51 8.31 -0.80
N PHE A 71 14.62 7.57 -0.82
CA PHE A 71 15.56 7.60 -1.93
C PHE A 71 14.91 7.14 -3.23
N THR A 72 14.15 6.04 -3.20
CA THR A 72 13.46 5.53 -4.40
C THR A 72 12.43 6.53 -4.92
N LEU A 73 11.62 7.12 -4.03
CA LEU A 73 10.64 8.14 -4.43
C LEU A 73 11.31 9.41 -4.99
N ALA A 74 12.37 9.87 -4.34
CA ALA A 74 13.16 11.01 -4.82
C ALA A 74 13.77 10.71 -6.19
N TRP A 75 14.33 9.51 -6.38
CA TRP A 75 14.89 9.07 -7.66
C TRP A 75 13.86 9.12 -8.78
N ILE A 76 12.65 8.60 -8.55
CA ILE A 76 11.56 8.61 -9.53
C ILE A 76 11.21 10.04 -9.96
N VAL A 77 11.14 10.97 -9.01
CA VAL A 77 10.84 12.38 -9.32
C VAL A 77 11.97 13.03 -10.12
N LEU A 78 13.22 12.78 -9.72
CA LEU A 78 14.40 13.41 -10.28
C LEU A 78 14.87 12.78 -11.59
N ASP A 79 14.42 11.58 -11.92
CA ASP A 79 14.79 10.88 -13.14
C ASP A 79 14.30 11.64 -14.39
N PRO A 80 15.23 12.23 -15.18
CA PRO A 80 14.88 13.08 -16.31
C PRO A 80 14.30 12.30 -17.48
N LYS A 81 14.52 10.97 -17.52
CA LYS A 81 13.96 10.09 -18.54
C LYS A 81 12.45 9.95 -18.38
N GLY A 82 11.92 10.11 -17.17
CA GLY A 82 10.51 9.87 -16.89
C GLY A 82 10.11 8.40 -17.05
N ALA A 83 8.81 8.13 -17.09
CA ALA A 83 8.29 6.80 -17.36
C ALA A 83 7.05 6.86 -18.25
N PRO A 84 6.90 5.94 -19.22
CA PRO A 84 5.64 5.76 -19.92
C PRO A 84 4.58 5.19 -18.97
N ASP A 85 3.33 5.58 -19.18
CA ASP A 85 2.15 4.98 -18.56
C ASP A 85 0.96 5.01 -19.52
N PHE A 86 -0.13 4.33 -19.16
CA PHE A 86 -1.36 4.23 -19.95
C PHE A 86 -2.56 4.63 -19.10
N PRO A 87 -2.69 5.92 -18.73
CA PRO A 87 -3.82 6.37 -17.92
C PRO A 87 -5.10 6.47 -18.76
N LEU A 88 -6.24 6.49 -18.08
CA LEU A 88 -7.53 6.81 -18.66
C LEU A 88 -7.70 8.33 -18.73
N TYR A 89 -7.82 8.86 -19.94
CA TYR A 89 -8.07 10.27 -20.16
C TYR A 89 -9.51 10.65 -19.79
N PHE A 90 -9.65 11.65 -18.92
CA PHE A 90 -10.90 11.99 -18.24
C PHE A 90 -12.00 12.43 -19.21
N LYS A 91 -11.66 13.23 -20.24
CA LYS A 91 -12.65 13.72 -21.22
C LYS A 91 -12.94 12.68 -22.29
N GLU A 92 -11.89 12.06 -22.81
CA GLU A 92 -11.93 11.15 -23.94
C GLU A 92 -12.46 9.76 -23.55
N ARG A 93 -12.45 9.42 -22.25
CA ARG A 93 -12.84 8.10 -21.71
C ARG A 93 -12.08 6.95 -22.39
N LYS A 94 -10.81 7.21 -22.70
CA LYS A 94 -9.91 6.29 -23.42
C LYS A 94 -8.58 6.16 -22.71
N VAL A 95 -8.08 4.93 -22.68
CA VAL A 95 -6.73 4.63 -22.21
C VAL A 95 -5.76 4.93 -23.35
N LEU A 96 -4.85 5.88 -23.12
CA LEU A 96 -3.90 6.34 -24.13
C LEU A 96 -2.50 6.44 -23.51
N PRO A 97 -1.43 6.26 -24.31
CA PRO A 97 -0.07 6.41 -23.81
C PRO A 97 0.18 7.84 -23.35
N ARG A 98 0.80 7.97 -22.19
CA ARG A 98 1.33 9.22 -21.66
C ARG A 98 2.78 9.01 -21.22
N HIS A 99 3.54 10.10 -21.24
CA HIS A 99 4.88 10.13 -20.68
C HIS A 99 4.92 11.08 -19.49
N ARG A 100 5.22 10.56 -18.29
CA ARG A 100 5.22 11.33 -17.04
C ARG A 100 6.62 11.69 -16.58
N LYS A 101 6.74 12.88 -15.97
CA LYS A 101 7.98 13.39 -15.36
C LYS A 101 7.69 14.14 -14.06
N GLY A 102 8.70 14.23 -13.19
CA GLY A 102 8.62 15.00 -11.96
C GLY A 102 7.56 14.47 -10.99
N LEU A 103 6.91 15.39 -10.27
CA LEU A 103 5.97 15.07 -9.20
C LEU A 103 4.73 14.30 -9.65
N THR A 104 4.33 14.42 -10.93
CA THR A 104 3.22 13.63 -11.50
C THR A 104 3.46 12.12 -11.42
N ARG A 105 4.72 11.70 -11.27
CA ARG A 105 5.08 10.30 -11.07
C ARG A 105 4.75 9.77 -9.67
N LEU A 106 4.53 10.64 -8.68
CA LEU A 106 4.16 10.23 -7.31
C LEU A 106 2.65 10.01 -7.12
N ALA A 107 1.86 10.18 -8.18
CA ALA A 107 0.41 10.20 -8.07
C ALA A 107 -0.25 8.83 -7.98
N ALA A 108 0.44 7.72 -8.31
CA ALA A 108 -0.16 6.39 -8.29
C ALA A 108 -0.21 5.80 -6.88
N TYR A 109 -1.11 4.85 -6.66
CA TYR A 109 -1.29 4.19 -5.36
C TYR A 109 0.00 3.55 -4.86
N THR A 110 0.76 2.91 -5.76
CA THR A 110 2.07 2.34 -5.47
C THR A 110 2.98 3.34 -4.75
N MET A 111 3.07 4.59 -5.25
CA MET A 111 3.95 5.61 -4.66
C MET A 111 3.41 6.14 -3.33
N TRP A 112 2.09 6.32 -3.21
CA TRP A 112 1.44 6.69 -1.93
C TRP A 112 1.72 5.66 -0.84
N HIS A 113 1.50 4.38 -1.15
CA HIS A 113 1.77 3.27 -0.26
C HIS A 113 3.26 3.15 0.08
N PHE A 114 4.16 3.30 -0.91
CA PHE A 114 5.59 3.22 -0.65
C PHE A 114 6.09 4.39 0.22
N GLY A 115 5.47 5.56 0.08
CA GLY A 115 5.65 6.70 0.99
C GLY A 115 5.16 6.37 2.40
N LEU A 116 4.03 5.68 2.54
CA LEU A 116 3.52 5.20 3.83
C LEU A 116 4.51 4.23 4.51
N ILE A 117 5.12 3.30 3.75
CA ILE A 117 6.20 2.44 4.26
C ILE A 117 7.37 3.29 4.76
N GLY A 118 7.79 4.30 3.99
CA GLY A 118 8.88 5.19 4.39
C GLY A 118 8.57 5.95 5.69
N ILE A 119 7.36 6.49 5.83
CA ILE A 119 6.89 7.17 7.03
C ILE A 119 6.83 6.21 8.21
N ASN A 120 6.29 5.00 8.01
CA ASN A 120 6.26 3.95 9.02
C ASN A 120 7.65 3.68 9.59
N PHE A 121 8.62 3.35 8.72
CA PHE A 121 9.98 3.06 9.17
C PHE A 121 10.70 4.28 9.75
N LEU A 122 10.41 5.49 9.27
CA LEU A 122 10.95 6.72 9.86
C LEU A 122 10.46 6.92 11.29
N VAL A 123 9.17 6.75 11.53
CA VAL A 123 8.58 6.86 12.87
C VAL A 123 9.16 5.79 13.80
N SER A 124 9.21 4.53 13.37
CA SER A 124 9.78 3.44 14.17
C SER A 124 11.29 3.61 14.40
N ALA A 125 12.06 4.07 13.40
CA ALA A 125 13.48 4.38 13.56
C ALA A 125 13.68 5.50 14.57
N THR A 126 12.88 6.56 14.50
CA THR A 126 12.91 7.68 15.46
C THR A 126 12.67 7.16 16.88
N ALA A 127 11.65 6.31 17.08
CA ALA A 127 11.37 5.68 18.37
C ALA A 127 12.59 4.87 18.89
N SER A 128 13.20 4.08 18.01
CA SER A 128 14.36 3.24 18.35
C SER A 128 15.56 4.09 18.78
N TRP A 129 15.88 5.13 18.01
CA TRP A 129 16.97 6.05 18.32
C TRP A 129 16.72 6.87 19.59
N MET A 130 15.48 7.28 19.84
CA MET A 130 15.11 7.97 21.09
C MET A 130 15.43 7.08 22.28
N THR A 131 15.01 5.81 22.27
CA THR A 131 15.31 4.86 23.35
C THR A 131 16.81 4.65 23.54
N ILE A 132 17.57 4.45 22.45
CA ILE A 132 19.04 4.28 22.50
C ILE A 132 19.74 5.51 23.10
N LEU A 133 19.22 6.70 22.81
CA LEU A 133 19.74 7.98 23.33
C LEU A 133 19.22 8.32 24.73
N GLY A 134 18.41 7.46 25.36
CA GLY A 134 17.80 7.71 26.67
C GLY A 134 16.70 8.79 26.66
N ILE A 135 16.13 9.08 25.49
CA ILE A 135 15.04 10.04 25.30
C ILE A 135 13.70 9.32 25.40
N ILE A 136 12.76 9.91 26.14
CA ILE A 136 11.40 9.37 26.32
C ILE A 136 10.66 9.38 24.99
N VAL A 137 10.17 8.20 24.57
CA VAL A 137 9.34 8.05 23.37
C VAL A 137 7.95 8.67 23.61
N PRO A 138 7.51 9.63 22.78
CA PRO A 138 6.19 10.25 22.92
C PRO A 138 5.05 9.25 22.70
N LYS A 139 3.98 9.40 23.46
CA LYS A 139 2.79 8.54 23.38
C LYS A 139 2.20 8.42 21.96
N TRP A 140 2.20 9.51 21.18
CA TRP A 140 1.66 9.49 19.82
C TRP A 140 2.44 8.54 18.88
N ILE A 141 3.74 8.32 19.12
CA ILE A 141 4.55 7.34 18.39
C ILE A 141 4.07 5.92 18.69
N LEU A 142 3.71 5.65 19.95
CA LEU A 142 3.20 4.34 20.38
C LEU A 142 1.84 4.00 19.75
N ILE A 143 1.01 5.03 19.49
CA ILE A 143 -0.28 4.88 18.81
C ILE A 143 -0.06 4.68 17.30
N ILE A 144 0.73 5.55 16.67
CA ILE A 144 0.79 5.62 15.22
C ILE A 144 1.67 4.54 14.60
N SER A 145 2.68 4.04 15.32
CA SER A 145 3.61 3.00 14.81
C SER A 145 2.88 1.72 14.36
N PRO A 146 2.06 1.06 15.19
CA PRO A 146 1.34 -0.13 14.76
C PRO A 146 0.35 0.18 13.63
N ILE A 147 -0.36 1.31 13.70
CA ILE A 147 -1.28 1.76 12.66
C ILE A 147 -0.57 1.87 11.31
N LEU A 148 0.58 2.55 11.27
CA LEU A 148 1.38 2.72 10.06
C LEU A 148 1.92 1.39 9.56
N PHE A 149 2.39 0.52 10.44
CA PHE A 149 2.95 -0.77 10.09
C PHE A 149 1.91 -1.68 9.42
N PHE A 150 0.76 -1.91 10.08
CA PHE A 150 -0.27 -2.79 9.53
C PHE A 150 -0.98 -2.19 8.30
N THR A 151 -1.14 -0.87 8.25
CA THR A 151 -1.67 -0.19 7.05
C THR A 151 -0.71 -0.34 5.87
N SER A 152 0.59 -0.16 6.11
CA SER A 152 1.64 -0.34 5.09
C SER A 152 1.67 -1.79 4.61
N PHE A 153 1.66 -2.77 5.51
CA PHE A 153 1.77 -4.17 5.13
C PHE A 153 0.53 -4.69 4.39
N THR A 154 -0.65 -4.27 4.82
CA THR A 154 -1.91 -4.55 4.10
C THR A 154 -1.86 -3.99 2.68
N SER A 155 -1.40 -2.74 2.54
CA SER A 155 -1.30 -2.05 1.25
C SER A 155 -0.20 -2.65 0.36
N ALA A 156 0.89 -3.14 0.94
CA ALA A 156 1.98 -3.83 0.25
C ALA A 156 1.52 -5.13 -0.42
N ILE A 157 0.75 -5.95 0.31
CA ILE A 157 0.14 -7.15 -0.26
C ILE A 157 -0.82 -6.77 -1.38
N LEU A 158 -1.65 -5.73 -1.20
CA LEU A 158 -2.55 -5.24 -2.24
C LEU A 158 -1.80 -4.84 -3.51
N VAL A 159 -0.80 -3.96 -3.40
CA VAL A 159 -0.01 -3.48 -4.54
C VAL A 159 0.66 -4.66 -5.25
N THR A 160 1.31 -5.54 -4.48
CA THR A 160 2.01 -6.70 -5.04
C THR A 160 1.06 -7.61 -5.82
N CYS A 161 -0.10 -7.95 -5.22
CA CYS A 161 -1.11 -8.79 -5.86
C CYS A 161 -1.73 -8.12 -7.10
N VAL A 162 -2.13 -6.85 -7.01
CA VAL A 162 -2.75 -6.13 -8.14
C VAL A 162 -1.77 -5.98 -9.28
N VAL A 163 -0.50 -5.68 -9.00
CA VAL A 163 0.52 -5.58 -10.06
C VAL A 163 0.75 -6.94 -10.71
N SER A 164 1.03 -7.97 -9.90
CA SER A 164 1.36 -9.32 -10.37
C SER A 164 0.23 -10.00 -11.14
N PHE A 165 -0.99 -9.92 -10.62
CA PHE A 165 -2.11 -10.71 -11.13
C PHE A 165 -3.10 -9.93 -12.01
N HIS A 166 -3.10 -8.59 -11.95
CA HIS A 166 -4.03 -7.77 -12.73
C HIS A 166 -3.32 -6.85 -13.72
N ILE A 167 -2.46 -5.93 -13.28
CA ILE A 167 -1.87 -4.89 -14.14
C ILE A 167 -0.99 -5.50 -15.24
N ILE A 168 -0.09 -6.43 -14.90
CA ILE A 168 0.77 -7.07 -15.90
C ILE A 168 -0.06 -7.84 -16.93
N GLY A 169 -1.04 -8.62 -16.47
CA GLY A 169 -1.92 -9.40 -17.33
C GLY A 169 -2.80 -8.53 -18.25
N ASP A 170 -3.40 -7.46 -17.72
CA ASP A 170 -4.20 -6.51 -18.48
C ASP A 170 -3.35 -5.80 -19.55
N ALA A 171 -2.18 -5.28 -19.19
CA ALA A 171 -1.27 -4.63 -20.13
C ALA A 171 -0.82 -5.57 -21.27
N MET A 172 -0.52 -6.84 -20.95
CA MET A 172 -0.21 -7.86 -21.97
C MET A 172 -1.41 -8.12 -22.88
N SER A 173 -2.62 -8.24 -22.33
CA SER A 173 -3.84 -8.46 -23.11
C SER A 173 -4.12 -7.31 -24.08
N ARG A 174 -3.75 -6.08 -23.69
CA ARG A 174 -3.85 -4.85 -24.50
C ARG A 174 -2.65 -4.61 -25.41
N ARG A 175 -1.69 -5.56 -25.49
CA ARG A 175 -0.45 -5.47 -26.28
C ARG A 175 0.39 -4.22 -25.98
N GLN A 176 0.36 -3.75 -24.74
CA GLN A 176 1.17 -2.63 -24.27
C GLN A 176 2.59 -3.12 -23.92
N ASN A 177 3.59 -2.25 -24.03
CA ASN A 177 4.93 -2.56 -23.55
C ASN A 177 4.91 -2.59 -22.01
N ILE A 178 5.35 -3.71 -21.41
CA ILE A 178 5.37 -3.92 -19.96
C ILE A 178 6.77 -3.79 -19.32
N ASP A 179 7.82 -3.51 -20.10
CA ASP A 179 9.20 -3.48 -19.60
C ASP A 179 9.37 -2.43 -18.50
N HIS A 180 8.64 -1.33 -18.60
CA HIS A 180 8.64 -0.27 -17.60
C HIS A 180 8.18 -0.74 -16.22
N LEU A 181 7.33 -1.77 -16.12
CA LEU A 181 6.87 -2.36 -14.85
C LEU A 181 7.97 -3.16 -14.12
N PHE A 182 9.09 -3.43 -14.79
CA PHE A 182 10.23 -4.19 -14.29
C PHE A 182 11.50 -3.34 -14.13
N TYR A 183 11.38 -2.01 -14.19
CA TYR A 183 12.48 -1.15 -13.78
C TYR A 183 12.82 -1.38 -12.31
N TRP A 184 14.07 -1.15 -11.92
CA TRP A 184 14.55 -1.50 -10.59
C TRP A 184 13.69 -0.88 -9.47
N TYR A 185 13.26 0.38 -9.64
CA TYR A 185 12.44 1.07 -8.66
C TYR A 185 11.00 0.53 -8.64
N GLU A 186 10.47 0.07 -9.77
CA GLU A 186 9.17 -0.61 -9.81
C GLU A 186 9.28 -1.98 -9.14
N ILE A 187 10.36 -2.74 -9.35
CA ILE A 187 10.58 -4.01 -8.64
C ILE A 187 10.66 -3.76 -7.12
N VAL A 188 11.36 -2.72 -6.70
CA VAL A 188 11.44 -2.33 -5.28
C VAL A 188 10.05 -1.98 -4.74
N MET A 189 9.31 -1.11 -5.42
CA MET A 189 8.00 -0.65 -4.97
C MET A 189 6.87 -1.66 -5.14
N HIS A 190 6.99 -2.65 -6.03
CA HIS A 190 5.96 -3.67 -6.33
C HIS A 190 6.20 -5.00 -5.64
N ASN A 191 7.44 -5.37 -5.34
CA ASN A 191 7.78 -6.69 -4.81
C ASN A 191 8.65 -6.61 -3.56
N PHE A 192 9.69 -5.78 -3.56
CA PHE A 192 10.55 -5.68 -2.38
C PHE A 192 9.83 -5.03 -1.20
N ASN A 193 8.79 -4.24 -1.45
CA ASN A 193 7.90 -3.68 -0.44
C ASN A 193 7.43 -4.77 0.57
N VAL A 194 6.94 -5.90 0.07
CA VAL A 194 6.28 -6.92 0.88
C VAL A 194 7.33 -7.78 1.57
N ILE A 195 8.50 -7.96 0.94
CA ILE A 195 9.65 -8.63 1.53
C ILE A 195 10.19 -7.84 2.73
N ILE A 196 10.38 -6.52 2.58
CA ILE A 196 10.86 -5.67 3.68
C ILE A 196 9.87 -5.73 4.87
N LEU A 197 8.57 -5.62 4.60
CA LEU A 197 7.55 -5.63 5.64
C LEU A 197 7.38 -7.02 6.28
N ALA A 198 7.54 -8.10 5.49
CA ALA A 198 7.58 -9.46 5.99
C ALA A 198 8.76 -9.71 6.94
N ILE A 199 9.96 -9.24 6.60
CA ILE A 199 11.12 -9.29 7.49
C ILE A 199 10.82 -8.47 8.76
N ALA A 200 10.27 -7.27 8.59
CA ALA A 200 9.89 -6.41 9.70
C ALA A 200 8.84 -7.04 10.63
N LEU A 201 7.89 -7.80 10.11
CA LEU A 201 6.91 -8.56 10.92
C LEU A 201 7.61 -9.56 11.83
N VAL A 202 8.63 -10.27 11.32
CA VAL A 202 9.34 -11.30 12.07
C VAL A 202 10.22 -10.69 13.16
N ILE A 203 10.89 -9.57 12.88
CA ILE A 203 11.88 -9.00 13.80
C ILE A 203 11.31 -7.94 14.76
N ASN A 204 10.17 -7.31 14.45
CA ASN A 204 9.55 -6.33 15.34
C ASN A 204 8.68 -7.04 16.38
N ASN A 205 8.52 -6.43 17.55
CA ASN A 205 7.59 -6.88 18.59
C ASN A 205 6.24 -6.13 18.54
N ILE A 206 5.88 -5.58 17.37
CA ILE A 206 4.65 -4.80 17.20
C ILE A 206 3.46 -5.77 17.20
N GLU A 207 2.58 -5.66 18.18
CA GLU A 207 1.42 -6.55 18.29
C GLU A 207 0.29 -6.15 17.35
N VAL A 208 -0.42 -7.12 16.77
CA VAL A 208 -1.63 -6.82 16.00
C VAL A 208 -2.86 -6.64 16.89
N ASP A 209 -3.57 -5.53 16.73
CA ASP A 209 -4.96 -5.37 17.17
C ASP A 209 -5.88 -5.51 15.95
N TRP A 210 -6.90 -6.36 16.06
CA TRP A 210 -7.89 -6.55 15.00
C TRP A 210 -8.54 -5.23 14.58
N LYS A 211 -8.71 -4.26 15.49
CA LYS A 211 -9.28 -2.93 15.21
C LYS A 211 -8.46 -2.14 14.19
N TYR A 212 -7.19 -2.49 13.96
CA TYR A 212 -6.35 -1.82 12.97
C TYR A 212 -6.83 -2.01 11.53
N PHE A 213 -7.76 -2.94 11.24
CA PHE A 213 -8.35 -3.12 9.91
C PHE A 213 -8.99 -1.84 9.34
N ALA A 214 -9.41 -0.92 10.21
CA ALA A 214 -10.02 0.34 9.83
C ALA A 214 -9.06 1.29 9.10
N PHE A 215 -7.76 1.25 9.41
CA PHE A 215 -6.80 2.21 8.87
C PHE A 215 -6.40 1.97 7.41
N PRO A 216 -6.21 0.73 6.92
CA PRO A 216 -6.17 0.42 5.50
C PRO A 216 -7.37 1.02 4.74
N ILE A 217 -8.59 0.82 5.26
CA ILE A 217 -9.82 1.36 4.64
C ILE A 217 -9.74 2.89 4.50
N ILE A 218 -9.35 3.60 5.56
CA ILE A 218 -9.16 5.06 5.51
C ILE A 218 -8.12 5.44 4.44
N PHE A 219 -6.98 4.73 4.40
CA PHE A 219 -5.93 5.00 3.43
C PHE A 219 -6.39 4.75 1.98
N GLY A 220 -7.17 3.69 1.73
CA GLY A 220 -7.81 3.42 0.45
C GLY A 220 -8.78 4.52 0.01
N ILE A 221 -9.63 5.01 0.93
CA ILE A 221 -10.57 6.11 0.67
C ILE A 221 -9.82 7.43 0.39
N MET A 222 -8.75 7.71 1.15
CA MET A 222 -7.90 8.87 0.89
C MET A 222 -7.33 8.84 -0.53
N TYR A 223 -6.90 7.66 -0.99
CA TYR A 223 -6.43 7.52 -2.37
C TYR A 223 -7.54 7.69 -3.41
N VAL A 224 -8.75 7.19 -3.16
CA VAL A 224 -9.92 7.42 -4.03
C VAL A 224 -10.18 8.92 -4.20
N ILE A 225 -10.15 9.68 -3.11
CA ILE A 225 -10.31 11.14 -3.13
C ILE A 225 -9.18 11.78 -3.94
N TRP A 226 -7.94 11.37 -3.68
CA TRP A 226 -6.77 11.83 -4.43
C TRP A 226 -6.89 11.56 -5.93
N ALA A 227 -7.29 10.36 -6.35
CA ALA A 227 -7.44 9.99 -7.75
C ALA A 227 -8.43 10.92 -8.48
N ARG A 228 -9.51 11.34 -7.80
CA ARG A 228 -10.47 12.32 -8.34
C ARG A 228 -9.87 13.71 -8.43
N ILE A 229 -9.19 14.19 -7.39
CA ILE A 229 -8.50 15.49 -7.42
C ILE A 229 -7.47 15.51 -8.55
N TYR A 230 -6.69 14.45 -8.68
CA TYR A 230 -5.68 14.31 -9.73
C TYR A 230 -6.29 14.31 -11.12
N ALA A 231 -7.43 13.64 -11.33
CA ALA A 231 -8.13 13.66 -12.62
C ALA A 231 -8.66 15.06 -12.99
N ILE A 232 -9.03 15.89 -12.00
CA ILE A 232 -9.44 17.28 -12.23
C ILE A 232 -8.23 18.15 -12.65
N ILE A 233 -7.07 17.95 -12.01
CA ILE A 233 -5.86 18.75 -12.25
C ILE A 233 -5.15 18.33 -13.55
N GLU A 234 -4.91 17.03 -13.71
CA GLU A 234 -4.06 16.46 -14.77
C GLU A 234 -4.89 15.84 -15.91
N GLY A 235 -6.21 15.87 -15.81
CA GLY A 235 -7.12 15.39 -16.86
C GLY A 235 -7.12 13.87 -17.06
N VAL A 236 -6.58 13.08 -16.12
CA VAL A 236 -6.51 11.62 -16.26
C VAL A 236 -6.65 10.86 -14.94
N TYR A 237 -7.21 9.65 -15.00
CA TYR A 237 -7.09 8.64 -13.95
C TYR A 237 -5.92 7.70 -14.26
N ILE A 238 -5.03 7.49 -13.28
CA ILE A 238 -3.86 6.61 -13.47
C ILE A 238 -4.27 5.17 -13.72
N TYR A 239 -5.33 4.73 -13.05
CA TYR A 239 -5.95 3.44 -13.27
C TYR A 239 -7.36 3.66 -13.82
N ASP A 240 -7.72 2.97 -14.88
CA ASP A 240 -9.02 3.14 -15.55
C ASP A 240 -10.20 2.79 -14.64
N PHE A 241 -10.06 1.75 -13.81
CA PHE A 241 -11.05 1.34 -12.81
C PHE A 241 -11.29 2.36 -11.68
N MET A 242 -10.49 3.43 -11.59
CA MET A 242 -10.66 4.52 -10.63
C MET A 242 -11.52 5.68 -11.17
N ASP A 243 -12.10 5.53 -12.37
CA ASP A 243 -13.11 6.49 -12.85
C ASP A 243 -14.46 6.21 -12.18
N PRO A 244 -14.97 7.14 -11.35
CA PRO A 244 -16.21 6.94 -10.60
C PRO A 244 -17.45 6.96 -11.51
N ARG A 245 -17.30 7.29 -12.80
CA ARG A 245 -18.39 7.32 -13.78
C ARG A 245 -18.69 5.94 -14.39
N LEU A 246 -17.82 4.95 -14.21
CA LEU A 246 -18.03 3.60 -14.71
C LEU A 246 -19.31 2.98 -14.13
N ASN A 247 -19.99 2.14 -14.91
CA ASN A 247 -21.24 1.51 -14.49
C ASN A 247 -21.09 0.67 -13.22
N GLY A 248 -19.92 0.03 -13.07
CA GLY A 248 -19.57 -0.77 -11.91
C GLY A 248 -18.81 -0.04 -10.80
N ALA A 249 -18.55 1.27 -10.91
CA ALA A 249 -17.66 1.98 -9.97
C ALA A 249 -17.99 1.76 -8.48
N PRO A 250 -19.26 1.81 -8.02
CA PRO A 250 -19.58 1.56 -6.61
C PRO A 250 -19.17 0.14 -6.16
N ILE A 251 -19.35 -0.85 -7.04
CA ILE A 251 -19.01 -2.25 -6.78
C ILE A 251 -17.49 -2.43 -6.77
N ILE A 252 -16.79 -1.84 -7.74
CA ILE A 252 -15.32 -1.88 -7.82
C ILE A 252 -14.71 -1.29 -6.54
N TYR A 253 -15.20 -0.15 -6.09
CA TYR A 253 -14.63 0.53 -4.91
C TYR A 253 -14.91 -0.28 -3.64
N SER A 254 -16.11 -0.83 -3.50
CA SER A 254 -16.45 -1.73 -2.39
C SER A 254 -15.56 -2.97 -2.40
N PHE A 255 -15.35 -3.56 -3.58
CA PHE A 255 -14.50 -4.72 -3.74
C PHE A 255 -13.04 -4.42 -3.35
N LEU A 256 -12.48 -3.27 -3.76
CA LEU A 256 -11.13 -2.87 -3.37
C LEU A 256 -10.99 -2.68 -1.86
N LEU A 257 -11.99 -2.09 -1.19
CA LEU A 257 -11.97 -1.91 0.26
C LEU A 257 -12.15 -3.25 1.00
N ILE A 258 -13.01 -4.15 0.51
CA ILE A 258 -13.14 -5.51 1.03
C ILE A 258 -11.82 -6.27 0.87
N LEU A 259 -11.16 -6.13 -0.28
CA LEU A 259 -9.88 -6.76 -0.55
C LEU A 259 -8.79 -6.27 0.44
N GLN A 260 -8.80 -4.99 0.81
CA GLN A 260 -7.93 -4.49 1.88
C GLN A 260 -8.22 -5.14 3.23
N THR A 261 -9.48 -5.28 3.61
CA THR A 261 -9.84 -5.95 4.87
C THR A 261 -9.41 -7.42 4.86
N ILE A 262 -9.55 -8.12 3.73
CA ILE A 262 -9.06 -9.50 3.57
C ILE A 262 -7.54 -9.55 3.75
N PHE A 263 -6.80 -8.66 3.09
CA PHE A 263 -5.34 -8.61 3.21
C PHE A 263 -4.88 -8.21 4.61
N PHE A 264 -5.60 -7.35 5.31
CA PHE A 264 -5.35 -7.11 6.73
C PHE A 264 -5.52 -8.40 7.55
N GLY A 265 -6.57 -9.18 7.28
CA GLY A 265 -6.76 -10.49 7.89
C GLY A 265 -5.60 -11.46 7.63
N ILE A 266 -5.01 -11.43 6.42
CA ILE A 266 -3.79 -12.20 6.12
C ILE A 266 -2.63 -11.70 6.98
N VAL A 267 -2.38 -10.39 7.07
CA VAL A 267 -1.29 -9.84 7.89
C VAL A 267 -1.47 -10.23 9.37
N ALA A 268 -2.68 -10.09 9.92
CA ALA A 268 -2.99 -10.47 11.29
C ALA A 268 -2.79 -11.97 11.53
N PHE A 269 -3.14 -12.82 10.56
CA PHE A 269 -2.86 -14.25 10.63
C PHE A 269 -1.36 -14.55 10.62
N LEU A 270 -0.58 -13.87 9.77
CA LEU A 270 0.88 -14.04 9.72
C LEU A 270 1.55 -13.58 11.02
N ASP A 271 1.09 -12.48 11.62
CA ASP A 271 1.54 -11.99 12.92
C ASP A 271 1.30 -13.03 14.02
N TRP A 272 0.05 -13.49 14.13
CA TRP A 272 -0.32 -14.55 15.07
C TRP A 272 0.53 -15.82 14.88
N LEU A 273 0.84 -16.18 13.63
CA LEU A 273 1.64 -17.35 13.31
C LEU A 273 3.10 -17.18 13.77
N VAL A 274 3.69 -16.00 13.61
CA VAL A 274 5.04 -15.68 14.08
C VAL A 274 5.11 -15.77 15.61
N VAL A 275 4.13 -15.18 16.31
CA VAL A 275 4.03 -15.23 17.77
C VAL A 275 3.85 -16.66 18.27
N TRP A 276 3.03 -17.47 17.58
CA TRP A 276 2.79 -18.86 17.97
C TRP A 276 4.00 -19.76 17.69
N ASN A 277 4.61 -19.63 16.52
CA ASN A 277 5.77 -20.41 16.11
C ASN A 277 6.55 -19.68 14.99
N ILE A 278 7.63 -18.99 15.36
CA ILE A 278 8.45 -18.23 14.41
C ILE A 278 8.94 -19.09 13.24
N GLY A 279 9.33 -20.34 13.45
CA GLY A 279 9.83 -21.21 12.39
C GLY A 279 8.77 -21.46 11.32
N LEU A 280 7.55 -21.79 11.74
CA LEU A 280 6.41 -21.94 10.83
C LEU A 280 6.01 -20.60 10.22
N GLY A 281 6.02 -19.51 11.00
CA GLY A 281 5.78 -18.14 10.56
C GLY A 281 6.69 -17.77 9.37
N ILE A 282 8.01 -17.94 9.52
CA ILE A 282 8.99 -17.67 8.47
C ILE A 282 8.72 -18.51 7.22
N VAL A 283 8.40 -19.80 7.37
CA VAL A 283 8.12 -20.67 6.22
C VAL A 283 6.87 -20.19 5.47
N VAL A 284 5.77 -19.94 6.16
CA VAL A 284 4.50 -19.51 5.55
C VAL A 284 4.66 -18.12 4.92
N ILE A 285 5.31 -17.18 5.61
CA ILE A 285 5.62 -15.85 5.08
C ILE A 285 6.46 -15.94 3.81
N SER A 286 7.49 -16.80 3.81
CA SER A 286 8.38 -16.97 2.65
C SER A 286 7.64 -17.54 1.45
N ILE A 287 6.83 -18.59 1.65
CA ILE A 287 6.02 -19.21 0.59
C ILE A 287 4.97 -18.23 0.08
N GLY A 288 4.26 -17.56 1.00
CA GLY A 288 3.23 -16.57 0.66
C GLY A 288 3.81 -15.43 -0.16
N THR A 289 4.90 -14.83 0.32
CA THR A 289 5.61 -13.75 -0.38
C THR A 289 6.10 -14.20 -1.76
N TYR A 290 6.75 -15.37 -1.84
CA TYR A 290 7.23 -15.92 -3.11
C TYR A 290 6.11 -16.15 -4.13
N SER A 291 4.90 -16.52 -3.68
CA SER A 291 3.79 -16.82 -4.58
C SER A 291 3.14 -15.58 -5.21
N ILE A 292 3.33 -14.39 -4.62
CA ILE A 292 2.70 -13.13 -5.11
C ILE A 292 3.67 -12.20 -5.82
N VAL A 293 4.99 -12.39 -5.68
CA VAL A 293 5.99 -11.51 -6.30
C VAL A 293 6.25 -11.87 -7.77
N THR A 294 6.30 -10.85 -8.63
CA THR A 294 6.66 -10.97 -10.05
C THR A 294 7.87 -10.09 -10.35
N VAL A 295 9.06 -10.68 -10.35
CA VAL A 295 10.35 -9.97 -10.49
C VAL A 295 10.97 -10.05 -11.89
N ARG A 296 10.39 -10.83 -12.80
CA ARG A 296 10.87 -10.98 -14.18
C ARG A 296 9.73 -10.83 -15.17
N ASN A 297 10.05 -10.28 -16.33
CA ASN A 297 9.09 -10.15 -17.41
C ASN A 297 8.60 -11.55 -17.87
N PRO A 298 7.30 -11.85 -17.78
CA PRO A 298 6.77 -13.15 -18.21
C PRO A 298 6.92 -13.39 -19.71
N SER A 299 7.00 -12.35 -20.55
CA SER A 299 7.21 -12.51 -21.99
C SER A 299 8.63 -12.97 -22.37
N SER A 300 9.61 -12.88 -21.45
CA SER A 300 10.98 -13.36 -21.69
C SER A 300 11.16 -14.85 -21.39
N ARG A 301 10.08 -15.58 -21.07
CA ARG A 301 10.08 -17.04 -20.81
C ARG A 301 9.52 -17.87 -21.98
N ILE A 302 9.17 -17.22 -23.10
CA ILE A 302 8.67 -17.84 -24.32
C ILE A 302 9.74 -17.74 -25.41
#